data_AF-E1YA30-F1
#
_entry.id   AF-E1YA30-F1
#
_cell.length_a   1.000
_cell.length_b   1.000
_cell.length_c   1.000
_cell.angle_alpha   90.00
_cell.angle_beta   90.00
_cell.angle_gamma   90.00
#
_symmetry.space_group_name_H-M   'P 1'
#
loop_
_entity.id
_entity.type
_entity.pdbx_description
1 polymer ?
#
loop_
_entity_poly.entity_id
_entity_poly.type
_entity_poly.pdbx_seq_one_letter_code
_entity_poly.pdbx_strand_id
1 'polypeptide(L)'
;MGSHYHNIPTLPLLDTPRKFNDLAYKFYHGEVMEFKKNLENFFGVTITDEAIANSIALYNKTRKDLKKLHDLMKSDTPPLTGAEMLEVLNAAVRMPREDFNALLEKLLEEKSKPRAALFLLRQEL
;
A
#
# COMPACT_ATOMS: atom_id res chain seq x y z
N MET A 1 -21.89 -31.89 14.63
CA MET A 1 -21.17 -30.97 13.71
C MET A 1 -19.69 -31.34 13.75
N GLY A 2 -19.09 -31.69 12.61
CA GLY A 2 -17.86 -32.52 12.51
C GLY A 2 -16.54 -31.89 12.95
N SER A 3 -15.65 -32.76 13.44
CA SER A 3 -14.32 -32.55 14.03
C SER A 3 -13.21 -32.03 13.07
N HIS A 4 -13.57 -31.41 11.94
CA HIS A 4 -12.61 -31.01 10.89
C HIS A 4 -12.54 -29.49 10.62
N TYR A 5 -13.26 -28.68 11.39
CA TYR A 5 -13.16 -27.23 11.30
C TYR A 5 -12.13 -26.72 12.29
N HIS A 6 -11.02 -26.16 11.78
CA HIS A 6 -10.11 -25.39 12.61
C HIS A 6 -10.88 -24.23 13.22
N ASN A 7 -10.72 -24.00 14.52
CA ASN A 7 -11.33 -22.89 15.23
C ASN A 7 -10.57 -21.61 14.88
N ILE A 8 -10.76 -21.10 13.66
CA ILE A 8 -10.14 -19.88 13.17
C ILE A 8 -10.99 -18.72 13.73
N PRO A 9 -10.39 -17.81 14.52
CA PRO A 9 -11.11 -16.65 15.00
C PRO A 9 -11.60 -15.82 13.81
N THR A 10 -12.91 -15.63 13.71
CA THR A 10 -13.52 -14.87 12.63
C THR A 10 -13.48 -13.39 12.96
N LEU A 11 -12.74 -12.61 12.19
CA LEU A 11 -12.89 -11.17 12.19
C LEU A 11 -14.24 -10.81 11.54
N PRO A 12 -15.02 -9.88 12.13
CA PRO A 12 -16.25 -9.39 11.52
C PRO A 12 -15.98 -8.82 10.13
N LEU A 13 -16.89 -9.09 9.19
CA LEU A 13 -16.83 -8.55 7.85
C LEU A 13 -17.05 -7.02 7.89
N LEU A 14 -16.15 -6.26 7.28
CA LEU A 14 -16.33 -4.81 7.10
C LEU A 14 -17.20 -4.56 5.85
N ASP A 15 -18.47 -4.19 6.04
CA ASP A 15 -19.34 -3.88 4.90
C ASP A 15 -18.99 -2.50 4.30
N THR A 16 -19.12 -2.40 2.98
CA THR A 16 -18.77 -1.19 2.24
C THR A 16 -20.02 -0.58 1.61
N PRO A 17 -20.24 0.74 1.75
CA PRO A 17 -21.41 1.37 1.18
C PRO A 17 -21.34 1.38 -0.34
N ARG A 18 -22.51 1.29 -0.99
CA ARG A 18 -22.65 1.35 -2.45
C ARG A 18 -23.02 2.75 -2.97
N LYS A 19 -23.24 3.71 -2.07
CA LYS A 19 -23.62 5.09 -2.37
C LYS A 19 -22.67 6.05 -1.66
N PHE A 20 -22.51 7.25 -2.22
CA PHE A 20 -21.67 8.31 -1.66
C PHE A 20 -22.57 9.46 -1.19
N ASN A 21 -23.11 9.34 0.02
CA ASN A 21 -23.91 10.37 0.67
C ASN A 21 -23.68 10.35 2.19
N ASP A 22 -24.22 11.32 2.92
CA ASP A 22 -23.99 11.45 4.36
C ASP A 22 -24.44 10.24 5.17
N LEU A 23 -25.52 9.58 4.74
CA LEU A 23 -26.01 8.36 5.39
C LEU A 23 -25.00 7.21 5.23
N ALA A 24 -24.48 7.02 4.01
CA ALA A 24 -23.47 6.02 3.71
C ALA A 24 -22.15 6.30 4.43
N TYR A 25 -21.77 7.57 4.57
CA TYR A 25 -20.61 7.98 5.36
C TYR A 25 -20.78 7.59 6.83
N LYS A 26 -21.91 7.96 7.45
CA LYS A 26 -22.20 7.63 8.85
C LYS A 26 -22.23 6.13 9.10
N PHE A 27 -22.85 5.37 8.19
CA PHE A 27 -22.85 3.92 8.21
C PHE A 27 -21.43 3.36 8.18
N TYR A 28 -20.64 3.73 7.17
CA TYR A 28 -19.30 3.17 6.99
C TYR A 28 -18.34 3.58 8.11
N HIS A 29 -18.46 4.79 8.63
CA HIS A 29 -17.72 5.22 9.82
C HIS A 29 -18.04 4.31 11.02
N GLY A 30 -19.32 3.98 11.25
CA GLY A 30 -19.73 3.02 12.28
C GLY A 30 -19.09 1.64 12.09
N GLU A 31 -19.13 1.10 10.87
CA GLU A 31 -18.51 -0.18 10.52
C GLU A 31 -17.00 -0.19 10.79
N VAL A 32 -16.28 0.86 10.41
CA VAL A 32 -14.84 0.98 10.65
C VAL A 32 -14.52 1.07 12.15
N MET A 33 -15.33 1.78 12.93
CA MET A 33 -15.14 1.90 14.38
C MET A 33 -15.39 0.56 15.10
N GLU A 34 -16.41 -0.19 14.70
CA GLU A 34 -16.67 -1.53 15.24
C GLU A 34 -15.56 -2.50 14.83
N PHE A 35 -15.08 -2.43 13.59
CA PHE A 35 -13.94 -3.23 13.14
C PHE A 35 -12.66 -2.93 13.95
N LYS A 36 -12.35 -1.66 14.20
CA LYS A 36 -11.23 -1.23 15.06
C LYS A 36 -11.33 -1.89 16.44
N LYS A 37 -12.48 -1.78 17.11
CA LYS A 37 -12.72 -2.36 18.43
C LYS A 37 -12.52 -3.88 18.44
N ASN A 38 -12.98 -4.57 17.39
CA ASN A 38 -12.81 -6.01 17.27
C ASN A 38 -11.35 -6.41 17.08
N LEU A 39 -10.55 -5.64 16.33
CA LEU A 39 -9.10 -5.84 16.22
C LEU A 39 -8.40 -5.62 17.57
N GLU A 40 -8.74 -4.54 18.28
CA GLU A 40 -8.19 -4.24 19.61
C GLU A 40 -8.44 -5.40 20.59
N ASN A 41 -9.68 -5.91 20.64
CA ASN A 41 -10.05 -7.05 21.47
C ASN A 41 -9.32 -8.34 21.06
N PHE A 42 -9.22 -8.58 19.75
CA PHE A 42 -8.62 -9.81 19.22
C PHE A 42 -7.12 -9.88 19.50
N PHE A 43 -6.40 -8.77 19.32
CA PHE A 43 -4.95 -8.71 19.52
C PHE A 43 -4.55 -8.29 20.94
N GLY A 44 -5.50 -7.84 21.77
CA GLY A 44 -5.23 -7.33 23.12
C GLY A 44 -4.41 -6.03 23.11
N VAL A 45 -4.64 -5.17 22.12
CA VAL A 45 -3.91 -3.91 21.91
C VAL A 45 -4.86 -2.72 21.86
N THR A 46 -4.33 -1.52 22.03
CA THR A 46 -5.07 -0.27 21.78
C THR A 46 -4.55 0.39 20.52
N ILE A 47 -5.44 0.70 19.58
CA ILE A 47 -5.16 1.42 18.35
C ILE A 47 -5.45 2.91 18.63
N THR A 48 -4.41 3.67 18.93
CA THR A 48 -4.54 5.10 19.24
C THR A 48 -4.78 5.94 17.98
N ASP A 49 -5.35 7.13 18.16
CA ASP A 49 -5.53 8.08 17.05
C ASP A 49 -4.19 8.51 16.44
N GLU A 50 -3.14 8.61 17.26
CA GLU A 50 -1.77 8.87 16.81
C GLU A 50 -1.24 7.71 15.92
N ALA A 51 -1.44 6.46 16.33
CA ALA A 51 -1.04 5.30 15.53
C ALA A 51 -1.77 5.28 14.18
N ILE A 52 -3.07 5.61 14.17
CA ILE A 52 -3.85 5.75 12.94
C ILE A 52 -3.30 6.88 12.07
N ALA A 53 -3.04 8.06 12.63
CA ALA A 53 -2.51 9.21 11.89
C ALA A 53 -1.12 8.90 11.27
N ASN A 54 -0.24 8.25 12.03
CA ASN A 54 1.07 7.81 11.56
C ASN A 54 0.95 6.80 10.42
N SER A 55 0.05 5.82 10.55
CA SER A 55 -0.23 4.85 9.48
C SER A 55 -0.80 5.51 8.23
N ILE A 56 -1.73 6.47 8.38
CA ILE A 56 -2.25 7.25 7.25
C ILE A 56 -1.13 7.98 6.51
N ALA A 57 -0.24 8.67 7.23
CA ALA A 57 0.90 9.37 6.64
C ALA A 57 1.82 8.42 5.87
N LEU A 58 2.15 7.28 6.47
CA LEU A 58 2.99 6.24 5.88
C LEU A 58 2.39 5.68 4.58
N TYR A 59 1.10 5.31 4.59
CA TYR A 59 0.41 4.83 3.40
C TYR A 59 0.23 5.92 2.33
N ASN A 60 0.00 7.18 2.71
CA ASN A 60 -0.09 8.28 1.76
C ASN A 60 1.24 8.56 1.05
N LYS A 61 2.36 8.49 1.77
CA LYS A 61 3.70 8.58 1.17
C LYS A 61 3.88 7.51 0.08
N THR A 62 3.51 6.28 0.40
CA THR A 62 3.54 5.14 -0.53
C THR A 62 2.77 5.41 -1.82
N ARG A 63 1.52 5.89 -1.70
CA ARG A 63 0.66 6.22 -2.85
C ARG A 63 1.29 7.33 -3.70
N LYS A 64 1.87 8.34 -3.06
CA LYS A 64 2.58 9.44 -3.72
C LYS A 64 3.80 8.92 -4.50
N ASP A 65 4.60 8.06 -3.90
CA ASP A 65 5.83 7.56 -4.53
C ASP A 65 5.56 6.53 -5.63
N LEU A 66 4.57 5.65 -5.45
CA LEU A 66 4.10 4.76 -6.52
C LEU A 66 3.55 5.55 -7.70
N LYS A 67 2.83 6.65 -7.43
CA LYS A 67 2.35 7.56 -8.48
C LYS A 67 3.53 8.18 -9.25
N LYS A 68 4.58 8.65 -8.56
CA LYS A 68 5.79 9.16 -9.23
C LYS A 68 6.42 8.10 -10.13
N LEU A 69 6.58 6.87 -9.65
CA LEU A 69 7.15 5.78 -10.43
C LEU A 69 6.29 5.48 -11.67
N HIS A 70 4.98 5.41 -11.49
CA HIS A 70 4.03 5.23 -12.58
C HIS A 70 4.06 6.40 -13.58
N ASP A 71 4.27 7.64 -13.12
CA ASP A 71 4.40 8.79 -14.00
C ASP A 71 5.69 8.71 -14.85
N LEU A 72 6.79 8.16 -14.32
CA LEU A 72 8.01 7.88 -15.11
C LEU A 72 7.77 6.85 -16.22
N MET A 73 6.86 5.89 -16.01
CA MET A 73 6.51 4.87 -17.01
C MET A 73 5.80 5.45 -18.24
N LYS A 74 5.35 6.71 -18.21
CA LYS A 74 4.67 7.37 -19.32
C LYS A 74 5.61 7.93 -20.39
N SER A 75 6.91 7.99 -20.12
CA SER A 75 7.90 8.49 -21.09
C SER A 75 8.07 7.52 -22.28
N ASP A 76 8.54 8.01 -23.42
CA ASP A 76 8.84 7.18 -24.60
C ASP A 76 9.88 6.09 -24.33
N THR A 77 10.76 6.32 -23.35
CA THR A 77 11.78 5.36 -22.90
C THR A 77 11.61 5.06 -21.40
N PRO A 78 10.61 4.24 -21.01
CA PRO A 78 10.31 4.00 -19.61
C PRO A 78 11.50 3.33 -18.89
N PRO A 79 11.76 3.69 -17.62
CA PRO A 79 12.92 3.20 -16.89
C PRO A 79 12.75 1.75 -16.37
N LEU A 80 11.52 1.24 -16.37
CA LEU A 80 11.16 -0.13 -16.04
C LEU A 80 10.30 -0.73 -17.16
N THR A 81 10.29 -2.05 -17.22
CA THR A 81 9.32 -2.83 -17.97
C THR A 81 8.00 -2.96 -17.18
N GLY A 82 6.92 -3.32 -17.85
CA GLY A 82 5.64 -3.60 -17.17
C GLY A 82 5.72 -4.76 -16.17
N ALA A 83 6.53 -5.78 -16.46
CA ALA A 83 6.76 -6.90 -15.55
C ALA A 83 7.50 -6.47 -14.28
N GLU A 84 8.55 -5.66 -14.40
CA GLU A 84 9.24 -5.08 -13.23
C GLU A 84 8.30 -4.20 -12.40
N MET A 85 7.43 -3.40 -13.04
CA MET A 85 6.43 -2.61 -12.33
C MET A 85 5.42 -3.48 -11.56
N LEU A 86 4.99 -4.60 -12.15
CA LEU A 86 4.13 -5.57 -11.47
C LEU A 86 4.82 -6.19 -10.24
N GLU A 87 6.11 -6.49 -10.33
CA GLU A 87 6.90 -6.97 -9.19
C GLU A 87 6.97 -5.94 -8.05
N VAL A 88 7.13 -4.65 -8.37
CA VAL A 88 7.07 -3.57 -7.36
C VAL A 88 5.69 -3.54 -6.67
N LEU A 89 4.60 -3.65 -7.44
CA LEU A 89 3.24 -3.69 -6.88
C LEU A 89 3.01 -4.94 -6.02
N ASN A 90 3.55 -6.09 -6.45
CA ASN A 90 3.51 -7.34 -5.69
C ASN A 90 4.24 -7.24 -4.35
N ALA A 91 5.39 -6.57 -4.32
CA ALA A 91 6.12 -6.28 -3.08
C ALA A 91 5.32 -5.35 -2.16
N ALA A 92 4.65 -4.33 -2.73
CA ALA A 92 3.84 -3.36 -1.98
C ALA A 92 2.69 -3.99 -1.18
N VAL A 93 2.22 -5.19 -1.57
CA VAL A 93 1.14 -5.92 -0.89
C VAL A 93 1.68 -6.87 0.19
N ARG A 94 2.92 -7.33 0.09
CA ARG A 94 3.47 -8.40 0.93
C ARG A 94 4.40 -7.90 2.04
N MET A 95 4.96 -6.71 1.90
CA MET A 95 5.97 -6.18 2.81
C MET A 95 5.37 -5.24 3.87
N PRO A 96 6.00 -5.15 5.06
CA PRO A 96 5.80 -4.02 5.96
C PRO A 96 5.99 -2.70 5.20
N ARG A 97 5.17 -1.71 5.56
CA ARG A 97 5.03 -0.53 4.71
C ARG A 97 6.27 0.37 4.78
N GLU A 98 6.93 0.39 5.93
CA GLU A 98 8.18 1.08 6.22
C GLU A 98 9.30 0.57 5.32
N ASP A 99 9.51 -0.75 5.29
CA ASP A 99 10.53 -1.41 4.48
C ASP A 99 10.28 -1.18 2.98
N PHE A 100 9.03 -1.35 2.56
CA PHE A 100 8.65 -1.11 1.16
C PHE A 100 8.92 0.33 0.74
N ASN A 101 8.57 1.30 1.59
CA ASN A 101 8.79 2.72 1.28
C ASN A 101 10.28 3.06 1.16
N ALA A 102 11.14 2.49 2.01
CA ALA A 102 12.57 2.69 1.91
C ALA A 102 13.15 2.11 0.61
N LEU A 103 12.67 0.95 0.16
CA LEU A 103 13.08 0.37 -1.12
C LEU A 103 12.55 1.17 -2.32
N LEU A 104 11.29 1.64 -2.25
CA LEU A 104 10.67 2.42 -3.31
C LEU A 104 11.37 3.78 -3.50
N GLU A 105 11.83 4.41 -2.42
CA GLU A 105 12.65 5.62 -2.49
C GLU A 105 13.95 5.38 -3.25
N LYS A 106 14.70 4.33 -2.87
CA LYS A 106 15.95 3.95 -3.57
C LYS A 106 15.70 3.68 -5.04
N LEU A 107 14.64 2.94 -5.36
CA LEU A 107 14.26 2.66 -6.74
C LEU A 107 13.95 3.95 -7.51
N LEU A 108 13.24 4.90 -6.91
CA LEU A 108 12.97 6.21 -7.54
C LEU A 108 14.26 7.01 -7.77
N GLU A 109 15.20 7.00 -6.84
CA GLU A 109 16.51 7.64 -7.00
C GLU A 109 17.33 7.03 -8.13
N GLU A 110 17.29 5.70 -8.28
CA GLU A 110 17.95 4.98 -9.37
C GLU A 110 17.31 5.24 -10.73
N LYS A 111 15.97 5.23 -10.79
CA LYS A 111 15.19 5.23 -12.05
C LYS A 111 14.77 6.62 -12.53
N SER A 112 14.87 7.64 -11.68
CA SER A 112 14.66 9.05 -12.08
C SER A 112 15.80 9.58 -12.97
N LYS A 113 16.93 8.87 -13.03
CA LYS A 113 18.04 9.21 -13.93
C LYS A 113 17.69 8.73 -15.34
N PRO A 114 17.77 9.59 -16.38
CA PRO A 114 17.41 9.20 -17.74
C PRO A 114 18.30 8.05 -18.21
N ARG A 115 17.67 6.96 -18.70
CA ARG A 115 18.36 5.77 -19.23
C ARG A 115 19.34 6.11 -20.36
N ALA A 116 19.11 7.22 -21.07
CA ALA A 116 20.02 7.78 -22.08
C ALA A 116 21.40 8.16 -21.51
N ALA A 117 21.48 8.65 -20.26
CA ALA A 117 22.76 9.00 -19.64
C ALA A 117 23.63 7.76 -19.36
N LEU A 118 23.02 6.61 -19.01
CA LEU A 118 23.74 5.34 -18.84
C LEU A 118 24.19 4.72 -20.16
N PHE A 119 23.44 4.95 -21.25
CA PHE A 119 23.81 4.47 -22.58
C PHE A 119 25.02 5.25 -23.12
N LEU A 120 25.07 6.58 -22.89
CA LEU A 120 26.21 7.42 -23.25
C LEU A 120 27.47 7.10 -22.41
N LEU A 121 27.33 6.90 -21.10
CA LEU A 121 28.44 6.48 -20.22
C LEU A 121 29.01 5.08 -20.56
N ARG A 122 28.24 4.22 -21.23
CA ARG A 122 28.71 2.90 -21.70
C ARG A 122 29.41 2.94 -23.06
N GLN A 123 29.30 4.02 -23.82
CA GLN A 123 29.99 4.17 -25.11
C GLN A 123 31.36 4.84 -24.98
N GLU A 124 31.71 5.34 -23.79
CA GLU A 124 33.01 5.97 -23.49
C GLU A 124 33.96 5.07 -22.66
N LEU A 125 33.66 3.77 -22.54
CA LEU A 125 34.53 2.74 -21.93
C LEU A 125 34.86 1.62 -22.92
#